data_AF-A0A969WWE8-F1
#
_entry.id   AF-A0A969WWE8-F1
#
_cell.length_a   1.000
_cell.length_b   1.000
_cell.length_c   1.000
_cell.angle_alpha   90.00
_cell.angle_beta   90.00
_cell.angle_gamma   90.00
#
_symmetry.space_group_name_H-M   'P 1'
#
loop_
_entity.id
_entity.type
_entity.pdbx_description
1 polymer ?
#
loop_
_entity_poly.entity_id
_entity_poly.type
_entity_poly.pdbx_seq_one_letter_code
_entity_poly.pdbx_strand_id
1 'polypeptide(L)'
;MIKKNYIHKGAFKLESGHILTDIDICYHISEYPINRAKPVVWICHALTANSDAEDWWPELVGKGKLFNPDKYTLIGANILGSCYGTTGALSTNPTSGRAWLN
;
A
#
# COMPACT_ATOMS: atom_id res chain seq x y z
N MET A 1 5.36 -4.57 10.11
CA MET A 1 4.83 -3.16 10.20
C MET A 1 3.34 -3.09 10.57
N ILE A 2 2.72 -1.90 10.76
CA ILE A 2 1.27 -1.73 11.08
C ILE A 2 0.45 -1.65 9.77
N LYS A 3 -0.48 -2.58 9.56
CA LYS A 3 -1.40 -2.56 8.40
C LYS A 3 -2.49 -1.49 8.54
N LYS A 4 -2.76 -0.77 7.45
CA LYS A 4 -3.81 0.25 7.32
C LYS A 4 -4.39 0.23 5.90
N ASN A 5 -5.56 0.83 5.75
CA ASN A 5 -6.22 1.02 4.46
C ASN A 5 -6.55 2.49 4.25
N TYR A 6 -6.41 2.95 3.00
CA TYR A 6 -6.84 4.27 2.56
C TYR A 6 -7.84 4.10 1.42
N ILE A 7 -9.05 4.65 1.59
CA ILE A 7 -10.08 4.63 0.55
C ILE A 7 -10.05 5.97 -0.17
N HIS A 8 -9.61 5.96 -1.44
CA HIS A 8 -9.78 7.08 -2.35
C HIS A 8 -11.22 7.08 -2.86
N LYS A 9 -12.06 7.94 -2.28
CA LYS A 9 -13.46 8.07 -2.66
C LYS A 9 -13.61 8.80 -3.99
N GLY A 10 -14.52 8.31 -4.83
CA GLY A 10 -14.82 8.92 -6.12
C GLY A 10 -13.85 8.52 -7.24
N ALA A 11 -13.88 9.28 -8.33
CA ALA A 11 -13.20 8.94 -9.57
C ALA A 11 -11.67 9.07 -9.47
N PHE A 12 -10.98 8.08 -10.04
CA PHE A 12 -9.54 8.07 -10.26
C PHE A 12 -9.26 7.70 -11.71
N LYS A 13 -8.72 8.65 -12.48
CA LYS A 13 -8.40 8.46 -13.89
C LYS A 13 -7.03 7.79 -14.02
N LEU A 14 -7.00 6.62 -14.65
CA LEU A 14 -5.77 5.91 -15.00
C LEU A 14 -5.08 6.56 -16.19
N GLU A 15 -3.79 6.28 -16.36
CA GLU A 15 -3.02 6.72 -17.53
C GLU A 15 -3.61 6.20 -18.85
N SER A 16 -4.26 5.02 -18.83
CA SER A 16 -4.98 4.46 -19.97
C SER A 16 -6.26 5.23 -20.35
N GLY A 17 -6.67 6.22 -19.55
CA GLY A 17 -7.91 6.97 -19.71
C GLY A 17 -9.14 6.35 -19.04
N HIS A 18 -9.06 5.08 -18.60
CA HIS A 18 -10.13 4.44 -17.82
C HIS A 18 -10.28 5.08 -16.44
N ILE A 19 -11.46 4.98 -15.85
CA ILE A 19 -11.76 5.52 -14.52
C ILE A 19 -12.09 4.36 -13.59
N LEU A 20 -11.40 4.33 -12.45
CA LEU A 20 -11.77 3.51 -11.29
C LEU A 20 -12.47 4.39 -10.25
N THR A 21 -13.34 3.81 -9.45
CA THR A 21 -14.05 4.51 -8.37
C THR A 21 -13.85 3.78 -7.05
N ASP A 22 -13.75 4.54 -5.96
CA ASP A 22 -13.69 4.02 -4.59
C ASP A 22 -12.56 3.00 -4.37
N ILE A 23 -11.35 3.38 -4.79
CA ILE A 23 -10.14 2.55 -4.68
C ILE A 23 -9.76 2.38 -3.21
N ASP A 24 -9.59 1.14 -2.77
CA ASP A 24 -8.98 0.79 -1.49
C ASP A 24 -7.49 0.50 -1.67
N ILE A 25 -6.63 1.25 -0.97
CA ILE A 25 -5.19 1.06 -0.94
C ILE A 25 -4.79 0.48 0.42
N CYS A 26 -4.36 -0.77 0.41
CA CYS A 26 -3.75 -1.43 1.56
C CYS A 26 -2.28 -1.01 1.66
N TYR A 27 -1.86 -0.55 2.84
CA TYR A 27 -0.49 -0.13 3.10
C TYR A 27 -0.03 -0.56 4.50
N HIS A 28 1.28 -0.58 4.70
CA HIS A 28 1.89 -0.75 6.00
C HIS A 28 2.68 0.51 6.38
N ILE A 29 2.65 0.85 7.66
CA ILE A 29 3.39 1.98 8.24
C ILE A 29 4.09 1.54 9.54
N SER A 30 5.30 2.06 9.80
CA SER A 30 6.05 1.67 11.00
C SER A 30 5.49 2.26 12.30
N GLU A 31 4.78 3.38 12.23
CA GLU A 31 4.20 4.06 13.39
C GLU A 31 2.89 4.76 13.03
N TYR A 32 1.95 4.81 13.98
CA TYR A 32 0.70 5.56 13.82
C TYR A 32 0.20 6.03 15.20
N PRO A 33 -0.14 7.33 15.39
CA PRO A 33 -0.03 8.42 14.42
C PRO A 33 1.42 8.74 14.03
N ILE A 34 1.62 9.40 12.88
CA ILE A 34 2.96 9.73 12.36
C ILE A 34 3.63 10.78 13.26
N ASN A 35 4.87 10.52 13.64
CA ASN A 35 5.75 11.53 14.22
C ASN A 35 6.31 12.45 13.12
N ARG A 36 5.79 13.68 13.03
CA ARG A 36 6.20 14.67 11.99
C ARG A 36 7.65 15.14 12.10
N ALA A 37 8.35 14.85 13.19
CA ALA A 37 9.78 15.16 13.32
C ALA A 37 10.68 14.13 12.63
N LYS A 38 10.16 12.96 12.27
CA LYS A 38 10.94 11.89 11.61
C LYS A 38 10.81 11.99 10.09
N PRO A 39 11.91 11.81 9.33
CA PRO A 39 11.82 11.71 7.87
C PRO A 39 11.03 10.47 7.45
N VAL A 40 10.34 10.57 6.31
CA VAL A 40 9.58 9.46 5.73
C VAL A 40 10.42 8.74 4.68
N VAL A 41 10.43 7.41 4.74
CA VAL A 41 10.97 6.55 3.68
C VAL A 41 9.82 5.78 3.07
N TRP A 42 9.60 6.00 1.76
CA TRP A 42 8.60 5.28 0.99
C TRP A 42 9.25 4.08 0.28
N ILE A 43 8.81 2.88 0.60
CA ILE A 43 9.35 1.63 0.07
C ILE A 43 8.40 1.10 -1.02
N CYS A 44 8.90 1.01 -2.25
CA CYS A 44 8.20 0.38 -3.35
C CYS A 44 8.54 -1.12 -3.39
N HIS A 45 7.51 -1.96 -3.44
CA HIS A 45 7.69 -3.40 -3.49
C HIS A 45 7.94 -3.89 -4.93
N ALA A 46 8.60 -5.04 -5.08
CA ALA A 46 8.76 -5.73 -6.36
C ALA A 46 7.45 -6.41 -6.82
N LEU A 47 7.47 -7.00 -8.02
CA LEU A 47 6.26 -7.53 -8.71
C LEU A 47 5.38 -8.44 -7.83
N THR A 48 5.97 -9.37 -7.08
CA THR A 48 5.25 -10.38 -6.28
C THR A 48 5.32 -10.13 -4.78
N ALA A 49 5.90 -9.01 -4.37
CA ALA A 49 5.98 -8.60 -2.97
C ALA A 49 4.73 -7.80 -2.57
N ASN A 50 4.66 -7.41 -1.31
CA ASN A 50 3.52 -6.71 -0.73
C ASN A 50 3.97 -5.45 0.03
N SER A 51 3.03 -4.75 0.66
CA SER A 51 3.29 -3.51 1.40
C SER A 51 4.13 -3.66 2.68
N ASP A 52 4.24 -4.86 3.26
CA ASP A 52 5.04 -5.10 4.47
C ASP A 52 6.48 -5.45 4.11
N ALA A 53 7.30 -4.41 3.93
CA ALA A 53 8.72 -4.59 3.57
C ALA A 53 9.56 -5.25 4.67
N GLU A 54 9.09 -5.26 5.91
CA GLU A 54 9.75 -5.98 7.00
C GLU A 54 9.65 -7.50 6.82
N ASP A 55 8.59 -7.98 6.18
CA ASP A 55 8.36 -9.41 5.90
C ASP A 55 9.23 -9.91 4.73
N TRP A 56 9.20 -9.22 3.58
CA TRP A 56 9.92 -9.68 2.39
C TRP A 56 11.34 -9.11 2.24
N TRP A 57 11.73 -8.11 3.05
CA TRP A 57 13.09 -7.53 3.04
C TRP A 57 13.73 -7.40 4.44
N PRO A 58 13.72 -8.47 5.27
CA PRO A 58 14.07 -8.42 6.69
C PRO A 58 15.53 -8.05 6.97
N GLU A 59 16.43 -8.22 5.99
CA GLU A 59 17.83 -7.84 6.16
C GLU A 59 18.08 -6.34 6.12
N LEU A 60 17.19 -5.57 5.49
CA LEU A 60 17.32 -4.12 5.38
C LEU A 60 16.28 -3.35 6.20
N VAL A 61 15.10 -3.93 6.41
CA VAL A 61 13.97 -3.26 7.09
C VAL A 61 13.79 -3.85 8.49
N GLY A 62 13.78 -2.98 9.50
CA GLY A 62 13.54 -3.39 10.89
C GLY A 62 14.42 -2.66 11.90
N LYS A 63 14.17 -2.89 13.20
CA LYS A 63 14.95 -2.26 14.27
C LYS A 63 16.42 -2.63 14.17
N GLY A 64 17.29 -1.63 14.23
CA GLY A 64 18.74 -1.80 14.09
C GLY A 64 19.24 -2.03 12.65
N LYS A 65 18.36 -2.08 11.65
CA LYS A 65 18.71 -2.29 10.23
C LYS A 65 18.91 -0.96 9.49
N LEU A 66 19.15 -1.02 8.17
CA LEU A 66 19.35 0.16 7.32
C LEU A 66 18.11 1.08 7.34
N PHE A 67 16.94 0.50 7.05
CA PHE A 67 15.65 1.14 7.17
C PHE A 67 15.08 0.86 8.56
N ASN A 68 15.57 1.66 9.52
CA ASN A 68 15.21 1.50 10.93
C ASN A 68 13.98 2.36 11.30
N PRO A 69 12.89 1.76 11.82
CA PRO A 69 11.71 2.48 12.25
C PRO A 69 11.94 3.37 13.49
N ASP A 70 13.05 3.27 14.20
CA ASP A 70 13.43 4.23 15.26
C ASP A 70 13.94 5.57 14.67
N LYS A 71 14.47 5.54 13.42
CA LYS A 71 15.05 6.70 12.73
C LYS A 71 14.09 7.34 11.71
N TYR A 72 13.30 6.51 11.04
CA TYR A 72 12.41 6.92 9.95
C TYR A 72 10.98 6.50 10.22
N THR A 73 10.03 7.20 9.61
CA THR A 73 8.68 6.66 9.38
C THR A 73 8.72 5.88 8.08
N LEU A 74 8.61 4.55 8.16
CA LEU A 74 8.62 3.67 6.99
C LEU A 74 7.18 3.49 6.49
N ILE A 75 6.97 3.64 5.18
CA ILE A 75 5.66 3.42 4.53
C ILE A 75 5.88 2.53 3.31
N GLY A 76 5.07 1.48 3.17
CA GLY A 76 4.96 0.69 1.94
C GLY A 76 3.49 0.55 1.57
N ALA A 77 3.13 0.81 0.30
CA ALA A 77 1.75 0.67 -0.17
C ALA A 77 1.68 -0.38 -1.28
N ASN A 78 0.63 -1.21 -1.24
CA ASN A 78 0.36 -2.15 -2.31
C ASN A 78 -0.08 -1.37 -3.56
N ILE A 79 0.51 -1.69 -4.71
CA ILE A 79 0.10 -1.12 -6.00
C ILE A 79 -1.32 -1.55 -6.39
N LEU A 80 -1.97 -0.73 -7.22
CA LEU A 80 -3.23 -1.10 -7.88
C LEU A 80 -3.06 -2.42 -8.64
N GLY A 81 -4.03 -3.32 -8.52
CA GLY A 81 -3.96 -4.67 -9.10
C GLY A 81 -3.33 -5.71 -8.19
N SER A 82 -2.69 -5.32 -7.07
CA SER A 82 -2.12 -6.26 -6.10
C SER A 82 -3.19 -7.16 -5.49
N CYS A 83 -2.88 -8.45 -5.32
CA CYS A 83 -3.73 -9.41 -4.62
C CYS A 83 -3.59 -9.36 -3.08
N TYR A 84 -2.76 -8.45 -2.55
CA TYR A 84 -2.48 -8.32 -1.12
C TYR A 84 -3.35 -7.28 -0.39
N GLY A 85 -4.53 -6.98 -0.92
CA GLY A 85 -5.57 -6.18 -0.24
C GLY A 85 -5.85 -4.80 -0.84
N THR A 86 -5.02 -4.30 -1.76
CA THR A 86 -5.38 -3.13 -2.59
C THR A 86 -6.41 -3.55 -3.65
N THR A 87 -7.24 -2.62 -4.13
CA THR A 87 -8.14 -2.84 -5.27
C THR A 87 -7.39 -3.49 -6.43
N GLY A 88 -7.86 -4.67 -6.83
CA GLY A 88 -7.35 -5.44 -7.96
C GLY A 88 -8.44 -6.18 -8.70
N ALA A 89 -8.06 -7.07 -9.61
CA ALA A 89 -8.97 -7.74 -10.54
C ALA A 89 -10.10 -8.54 -9.83
N LEU A 90 -9.82 -9.10 -8.66
CA LEU A 90 -10.78 -9.86 -7.85
C LEU A 90 -11.57 -9.00 -6.86
N SER A 91 -11.24 -7.72 -6.71
CA SER A 91 -12.00 -6.80 -5.85
C SER A 91 -13.38 -6.53 -6.44
N THR A 92 -14.37 -6.29 -5.58
CA THR A 92 -15.71 -5.92 -6.00
C THR A 92 -15.71 -4.54 -6.67
N ASN A 93 -16.23 -4.47 -7.89
CA ASN A 93 -16.55 -3.23 -8.56
C ASN A 93 -17.80 -2.61 -7.89
N PRO A 94 -17.72 -1.38 -7.34
CA PRO A 94 -18.82 -0.75 -6.61
C PRO A 94 -20.03 -0.44 -7.50
N THR A 95 -19.86 -0.33 -8.81
CA THR A 95 -20.95 -0.06 -9.76
C THR A 95 -21.70 -1.33 -10.15
N SER A 96 -20.99 -2.45 -10.40
CA SER A 96 -21.61 -3.68 -10.88
C SER A 96 -21.91 -4.70 -9.77
N GLY A 97 -21.28 -4.57 -8.60
CA GLY A 97 -21.34 -5.55 -7.52
C GLY A 97 -20.62 -6.88 -7.81
N ARG A 98 -19.93 -7.00 -8.96
CA ARG A 98 -19.13 -8.17 -9.37
C ARG A 98 -17.65 -7.85 -9.29
N ALA A 99 -16.78 -8.86 -9.39
CA ALA A 99 -15.34 -8.64 -9.50
C ALA A 99 -14.99 -7.81 -10.75
N TRP A 100 -13.92 -7.01 -10.70
CA TRP A 100 -13.46 -6.22 -11.85
C TRP A 100 -13.06 -7.05 -13.08
N LEU A 101 -12.68 -8.31 -12.88
CA LEU A 101 -12.34 -9.24 -13.97
C LEU A 101 -13.57 -9.81 -14.71
N ASN A 102 -14.78 -9.66 -14.16
CA ASN A 102 -16.01 -10.32 -14.63
C ASN A 102 -16.91 -9.44 -15.50
#